data_AF-A0A1R1C500-F1
#
_entry.id   AF-A0A1R1C500-F1
#
_cell.length_a   1.000
_cell.length_b   1.000
_cell.length_c   1.000
_cell.angle_alpha   90.00
_cell.angle_beta   90.00
_cell.angle_gamma   90.00
#
_symmetry.space_group_name_H-M   'P 1'
#
loop_
_entity.id
_entity.type
_entity.pdbx_description
1 polymer ?
#
loop_
_entity_poly.entity_id
_entity_poly.type
_entity_poly.pdbx_seq_one_letter_code
_entity_poly.pdbx_strand_id
1 'polypeptide(L)'
;MNYAQLLSSSIQKADLSLAQICRRLLKKGIQLDKAILSKLKNGKIPPAKDELNIALAEVLEIDPNQLRIAAAKETIPKPLYKLIREVG
;
A
#
# COMPACT_ATOMS: atom_id res chain seq x y z
N MET A 1 -4.86 -12.38 0.95
CA MET A 1 -4.46 -11.29 0.03
C MET A 1 -3.08 -10.80 0.41
N ASN A 2 -2.21 -10.60 -0.58
CA ASN A 2 -0.89 -9.97 -0.41
C ASN A 2 -1.00 -8.44 -0.65
N TYR A 3 0.04 -7.68 -0.37
CA TYR A 3 0.10 -6.23 -0.48
C TYR A 3 -0.28 -5.75 -1.88
N ALA A 4 0.29 -6.35 -2.92
CA ALA A 4 0.02 -5.98 -4.31
C ALA A 4 -1.45 -6.21 -4.70
N GLN A 5 -2.03 -7.34 -4.28
CA GLN A 5 -3.45 -7.66 -4.51
C GLN A 5 -4.37 -6.70 -3.74
N LEU A 6 -4.03 -6.36 -2.49
CA LEU A 6 -4.79 -5.39 -1.69
C LEU A 6 -4.78 -4.02 -2.38
N LEU A 7 -3.60 -3.55 -2.78
CA LEU A 7 -3.45 -2.28 -3.46
C LEU A 7 -4.19 -2.27 -4.80
N SER A 8 -4.03 -3.30 -5.62
CA SER A 8 -4.69 -3.38 -6.93
C SER A 8 -6.21 -3.44 -6.82
N SER A 9 -6.76 -4.22 -5.88
CA SER A 9 -8.20 -4.28 -5.66
C SER A 9 -8.76 -2.98 -5.09
N SER A 10 -8.02 -2.29 -4.23
CA SER A 10 -8.42 -0.99 -3.69
C SER A 10 -8.43 0.09 -4.77
N ILE A 11 -7.44 0.10 -5.67
CA ILE A 11 -7.40 0.99 -6.83
C ILE A 11 -8.61 0.76 -7.75
N GLN A 12 -8.95 -0.50 -8.02
CA GLN A 12 -10.10 -0.85 -8.85
C GLN A 12 -11.42 -0.41 -8.20
N LYS A 13 -11.58 -0.61 -6.89
CA LYS A 13 -12.77 -0.19 -6.15
C LYS A 13 -12.95 1.32 -6.08
N ALA A 14 -11.85 2.06 -5.94
CA ALA A 14 -11.88 3.51 -5.93
C ALA A 14 -12.17 4.13 -7.31
N ASP A 15 -12.15 3.32 -8.38
CA ASP A 15 -12.30 3.76 -9.78
C ASP A 15 -11.36 4.92 -10.16
N LEU A 16 -10.10 4.84 -9.69
CA LEU A 16 -9.09 5.85 -9.95
C LEU A 16 -8.00 5.34 -10.89
N SER A 17 -7.68 6.16 -11.89
CA SER A 17 -6.45 5.98 -12.66
C SER A 17 -5.22 6.22 -11.79
N LEU A 18 -4.11 5.56 -12.13
CA LEU A 18 -2.82 5.79 -11.46
C LEU A 18 -2.38 7.26 -11.49
N ALA A 19 -2.72 7.99 -12.56
CA ALA A 19 -2.42 9.41 -12.67
C ALA A 19 -3.28 10.28 -11.73
N GLN A 20 -4.53 9.91 -11.46
CA GLN A 20 -5.35 10.58 -10.44
C GLN A 20 -4.79 10.31 -9.04
N ILE A 21 -4.36 9.08 -8.75
CA ILE A 21 -3.75 8.72 -7.47
C ILE A 21 -2.47 9.54 -7.23
N CYS A 22 -1.54 9.56 -8.19
CA CYS A 22 -0.32 10.38 -8.10
C CYS A 22 -0.64 11.86 -7.87
N ARG A 23 -1.65 12.42 -8.55
CA ARG A 23 -2.10 13.80 -8.33
C ARG A 23 -2.66 14.03 -6.92
N ARG A 24 -3.43 13.08 -6.38
CA ARG A 24 -3.98 13.16 -5.02
C ARG A 24 -2.88 13.04 -3.96
N LEU A 25 -1.90 12.16 -4.18
CA LEU A 25 -0.70 12.06 -3.33
C LEU A 25 0.13 13.35 -3.35
N LEU A 26 0.29 13.97 -4.51
CA LEU A 26 1.02 15.24 -4.63
C LEU A 26 0.35 16.36 -3.82
N LYS A 27 -0.98 16.41 -3.78
CA LYS A 27 -1.72 17.36 -2.92
C LYS A 27 -1.48 17.14 -1.41
N LYS A 28 -1.02 15.95 -1.03
CA LYS A 28 -0.60 15.60 0.34
C LYS A 28 0.91 15.79 0.56
N GLY A 29 1.62 16.38 -0.40
CA GLY A 29 3.08 16.59 -0.32
C GLY A 29 3.92 15.39 -0.73
N ILE A 30 3.29 14.30 -1.21
CA ILE A 30 3.99 13.07 -1.59
C ILE A 30 4.09 12.98 -3.11
N GLN A 31 5.30 13.22 -3.64
CA GLN A 31 5.57 13.02 -5.05
C GLN A 31 5.85 11.54 -5.32
N LEU A 32 4.96 10.90 -6.08
CA LEU A 32 5.10 9.50 -6.49
C LEU A 32 5.03 9.37 -8.01
N ASP A 33 6.02 8.72 -8.60
CA ASP A 33 6.02 8.39 -10.02
C ASP A 33 4.98 7.29 -10.34
N LYS A 34 4.21 7.48 -11.42
CA LYS A 34 3.20 6.53 -11.90
C LYS A 34 3.78 5.13 -12.16
N ALA A 35 5.02 5.04 -12.66
CA ALA A 35 5.73 3.78 -12.87
C ALA A 35 6.04 3.07 -11.56
N ILE A 36 6.37 3.79 -10.48
CA ILE A 36 6.57 3.21 -9.15
C ILE A 36 5.23 2.66 -8.64
N LEU A 37 4.15 3.44 -8.72
CA LEU A 37 2.82 2.99 -8.33
C LEU A 37 2.37 1.75 -9.12
N SER A 38 2.66 1.71 -10.42
CA SER A 38 2.40 0.54 -11.27
C SER A 38 3.20 -0.68 -10.82
N LYS A 39 4.49 -0.51 -10.49
CA LYS A 39 5.33 -1.60 -9.98
C LYS A 39 4.83 -2.11 -8.63
N LEU A 40 4.41 -1.23 -7.72
CA LEU A 40 3.83 -1.57 -6.42
C LEU A 40 2.56 -2.42 -6.57
N LYS A 41 1.57 -1.95 -7.34
CA LYS A 41 0.28 -2.67 -7.49
C LYS A 41 0.45 -4.02 -8.20
N ASN A 42 1.49 -4.16 -9.01
CA ASN A 42 1.80 -5.40 -9.74
C ASN A 42 2.78 -6.31 -8.97
N GLY A 43 3.19 -5.93 -7.75
CA GLY A 43 4.11 -6.73 -6.92
C GLY A 43 5.52 -6.87 -7.51
N LYS A 44 5.95 -5.93 -8.36
CA LYS A 44 7.28 -5.94 -8.99
C LYS A 44 8.37 -5.34 -8.10
N ILE A 45 7.98 -4.62 -7.07
CA ILE A 45 8.85 -4.05 -6.04
C ILE A 45 8.24 -4.33 -4.67
N PRO A 46 9.05 -4.35 -3.59
CA PRO A 46 8.55 -4.58 -2.24
C PRO A 46 7.50 -3.55 -1.82
N PRO A 47 6.71 -3.85 -0.77
CA PRO A 47 5.77 -2.91 -0.18
C PRO A 47 6.40 -1.55 0.10
N ALA A 48 5.60 -0.50 -0.03
CA ALA A 48 6.07 0.86 0.18
C ALA A 48 6.38 1.12 1.66
N LYS A 49 7.08 2.24 1.92
CA LYS A 49 7.29 2.75 3.28
C LYS A 49 5.96 3.10 3.94
N ASP A 50 5.95 3.09 5.27
CA ASP A 50 4.76 3.27 6.08
C ASP A 50 3.98 4.57 5.77
N GLU A 51 4.70 5.68 5.63
CA GLU A 51 4.12 6.98 5.24
C GLU A 51 3.38 6.93 3.91
N LEU A 52 3.97 6.28 2.90
CA LEU A 52 3.33 6.13 1.58
C LEU A 52 2.14 5.16 1.65
N ASN A 53 2.20 4.12 2.49
CA ASN A 53 1.07 3.22 2.70
C ASN A 53 -0.12 3.97 3.33
N ILE A 54 0.13 4.81 4.33
CA ILE A 54 -0.92 5.63 4.97
C ILE A 54 -1.54 6.56 3.93
N ALA A 55 -0.72 7.30 3.18
CA ALA A 55 -1.22 8.23 2.17
C ALA A 55 -1.98 7.53 1.03
N LEU A 56 -1.53 6.35 0.59
CA LEU A 56 -2.24 5.54 -0.40
C LEU A 56 -3.58 5.08 0.14
N ALA A 57 -3.63 4.61 1.39
CA ALA A 57 -4.87 4.17 2.01
C ALA A 57 -5.89 5.31 2.13
N GLU A 58 -5.46 6.50 2.54
CA GLU A 58 -6.30 7.69 2.58
C GLU A 58 -6.81 8.10 1.18
N VAL A 59 -5.95 8.06 0.16
CA VAL A 59 -6.34 8.40 -1.22
C VAL A 59 -7.32 7.40 -1.81
N LEU A 60 -7.23 6.14 -1.40
CA LEU A 60 -8.08 5.03 -1.84
C LEU A 60 -9.27 4.78 -0.91
N GLU A 61 -9.44 5.60 0.13
CA GLU A 61 -10.53 5.51 1.11
C GLU A 61 -10.65 4.12 1.76
N ILE A 62 -9.51 3.51 2.08
CA ILE A 62 -9.42 2.25 2.83
C ILE A 62 -8.78 2.49 4.20
N ASP A 63 -8.99 1.55 5.13
CA ASP A 63 -8.30 1.57 6.43
C ASP A 63 -6.78 1.49 6.24
N PRO A 64 -6.00 2.50 6.70
CA PRO A 64 -4.54 2.50 6.64
C PRO A 64 -3.91 1.25 7.23
N ASN A 65 -4.49 0.70 8.29
CA ASN A 65 -3.93 -0.48 8.95
C ASN A 65 -3.95 -1.72 8.05
N GLN A 66 -4.92 -1.85 7.14
CA GLN A 66 -4.95 -2.99 6.22
C GLN A 66 -3.73 -3.02 5.31
N LEU A 67 -3.36 -1.87 4.75
CA LEU A 67 -2.23 -1.77 3.83
C LEU A 67 -0.89 -1.91 4.58
N ARG A 68 -0.81 -1.34 5.80
CA ARG A 68 0.36 -1.46 6.68
C ARG A 68 0.58 -2.90 7.15
N ILE A 69 -0.47 -3.61 7.56
CA ILE A 69 -0.38 -5.02 7.97
C ILE A 69 0.04 -5.89 6.78
N ALA A 70 -0.51 -5.65 5.59
CA ALA A 70 -0.12 -6.37 4.38
C ALA A 70 1.37 -6.14 4.04
N ALA A 71 1.86 -4.90 4.19
CA ALA A 71 3.27 -4.58 4.02
C ALA A 71 4.15 -5.29 5.06
N ALA A 72 3.80 -5.18 6.35
CA ALA A 72 4.52 -5.82 7.45
C ALA A 72 4.61 -7.34 7.29
N LYS A 73 3.53 -7.99 6.85
CA LYS A 73 3.49 -9.44 6.61
C LYS A 73 4.49 -9.92 5.56
N GLU A 74 4.84 -9.06 4.60
CA GLU A 74 5.77 -9.39 3.51
C GLU A 74 7.20 -8.94 3.80
N THR A 75 7.38 -7.86 4.57
CA THR A 75 8.71 -7.34 4.93
C THR A 75 9.31 -8.04 6.14
N ILE A 76 8.48 -8.41 7.12
CA ILE A 76 8.95 -9.04 8.36
C ILE A 76 9.08 -10.56 8.15
N PRO A 77 10.15 -11.19 8.65
CA PRO A 77 10.27 -12.65 8.65
C PRO A 77 9.03 -13.31 9.27
N LYS A 78 8.50 -14.35 8.61
CA LYS A 78 7.27 -15.04 9.03
C LYS A 78 7.24 -15.44 10.51
N PRO A 79 8.33 -15.98 11.11
CA PRO A 79 8.33 -16.32 12.54
C PRO A 79 8.10 -15.10 13.44
N LEU A 80 8.76 -13.97 13.11
CA LEU A 80 8.63 -12.73 13.87
C LEU A 80 7.24 -12.11 13.72
N TYR A 81 6.67 -12.12 12.51
CA TYR A 81 5.29 -11.65 12.30
C TYR A 81 4.26 -12.47 13.08
N LYS A 82 4.43 -13.80 13.17
CA LYS A 82 3.56 -14.67 13.98
C LYS A 82 3.66 -14.33 15.46
N LEU A 83 4.88 -14.15 15.97
CA LEU A 83 5.11 -13.79 17.37
C LEU A 83 4.43 -12.47 17.74
N ILE A 84 4.56 -11.44 16.90
CA ILE A 84 3.90 -10.14 17.12
C ILE A 84 2.37 -10.30 17.21
N ARG A 85 1.80 -11.17 16.37
CA ARG A 85 0.35 -11.42 16.33
C ARG A 85 -0.16 -12.25 17.51
N GLU A 86 0.69 -13.07 18.13
CA GLU A 86 0.31 -13.89 19.29
C GLU A 86 0.38 -13.10 20.60
N VAL A 87 1.17 -12.03 20.64
CA VAL A 87 1.38 -11.20 21.84
C VAL A 87 0.41 -10.01 21.92
N GLY A 88 -0.09 -9.51 20.78
CA GLY A 88 -1.05 -8.41 20.70
C GLY A 88 -2.50 -8.88 20.65
#